data_AF-A0A9E3BYQ3-F1
#
_entry.id   AF-A0A9E3BYQ3-F1
#
_cell.length_a   1.000
_cell.length_b   1.000
_cell.length_c   1.000
_cell.angle_alpha   90.00
_cell.angle_beta   90.00
_cell.angle_gamma   90.00
#
_symmetry.space_group_name_H-M   'P 1'
#
loop_
_entity.id
_entity.type
_entity.pdbx_description
1 polymer ?
#
loop_
_entity_poly.entity_id
_entity_poly.type
_entity_poly.pdbx_seq_one_letter_code
_entity_poly.pdbx_strand_id
1 'polypeptide(L)'
;MDTPKTVRASPRRGLSHCAQCGKEIPPNKRQNKFCDRTCSARFNNKGVTRHGNKRGSVLCLRCGQPILNRGKRYCSLRCASTRRADETEQRILGGISGGGRIAAGTLRAYLIKTRGERCEMCGWDKKHPVTGGCPLEVDHIDGDATNHRLDNLRLLCPNCHALTPTFRNLNKGNGRAYRRKAPP
;
A
#
# COMPACT_ATOMS: atom_id res chain seq x y z
N MET A 1 36.01 -71.92 -42.05
CA MET A 1 36.76 -70.68 -41.80
C MET A 1 35.88 -69.82 -40.92
N ASP A 2 35.96 -70.07 -39.62
CA ASP A 2 35.14 -69.39 -38.61
C ASP A 2 35.84 -68.11 -38.17
N THR A 3 35.25 -66.97 -38.55
CA THR A 3 35.65 -65.65 -38.07
C THR A 3 35.34 -65.50 -36.57
N PRO A 4 36.25 -64.96 -35.75
CA PRO A 4 36.03 -64.81 -34.32
C PRO A 4 34.98 -63.75 -34.02
N LYS A 5 34.07 -64.11 -33.10
CA LYS A 5 33.06 -63.22 -32.51
C LYS A 5 33.74 -62.04 -31.81
N THR A 6 33.38 -60.82 -32.23
CA THR A 6 33.70 -59.57 -31.54
C THR A 6 33.14 -59.58 -30.12
N VAL A 7 34.01 -59.56 -29.11
CA VAL A 7 33.62 -59.45 -27.69
C VAL A 7 33.13 -58.03 -27.42
N ARG A 8 31.91 -57.94 -26.87
CA ARG A 8 31.21 -56.69 -26.54
C ARG A 8 31.97 -55.87 -25.48
N ALA A 9 31.89 -54.54 -25.63
CA ALA A 9 32.46 -53.55 -24.73
C ALA A 9 32.07 -53.76 -23.24
N SER A 10 33.04 -53.54 -22.36
CA SER A 10 33.01 -53.77 -20.91
C SER A 10 31.86 -53.05 -20.16
N PRO A 11 31.36 -53.63 -19.05
CA PRO A 11 30.27 -53.03 -18.27
C PRO A 11 30.75 -51.76 -17.58
N ARG A 12 29.91 -50.72 -17.60
CA ARG A 12 30.14 -49.42 -16.95
C ARG A 12 30.58 -49.66 -15.50
N ARG A 13 31.82 -49.30 -15.14
CA ARG A 13 32.29 -49.33 -13.75
C ARG A 13 31.39 -48.42 -12.92
N GLY A 14 30.50 -49.02 -12.14
CA GLY A 14 29.62 -48.32 -11.21
C GLY A 14 30.44 -47.51 -10.18
N LEU A 15 29.88 -46.40 -9.71
CA LEU A 15 30.54 -45.58 -8.69
C LEU A 15 30.64 -46.38 -7.38
N SER A 16 31.86 -46.51 -6.85
CA SER A 16 32.08 -47.14 -5.54
C SER A 16 31.70 -46.22 -4.38
N HIS A 17 31.55 -44.91 -4.61
CA HIS A 17 31.27 -43.92 -3.57
C HIS A 17 30.06 -43.06 -3.91
N CYS A 18 29.27 -42.73 -2.88
CA CYS A 18 28.06 -41.93 -2.98
C CYS A 18 28.38 -40.49 -3.37
N ALA A 19 27.75 -39.97 -4.45
CA ALA A 19 27.96 -38.61 -4.93
C ALA A 19 27.51 -37.50 -3.95
N GLN A 20 26.77 -37.84 -2.88
CA GLN A 20 26.28 -36.88 -1.88
C GLN A 20 27.09 -36.87 -0.58
N CYS A 21 27.48 -38.03 -0.07
CA CYS A 21 28.10 -38.15 1.25
C CYS A 21 29.50 -38.78 1.22
N GLY A 22 29.98 -39.21 0.05
CA GLY A 22 31.30 -39.79 -0.13
C GLY A 22 31.47 -41.21 0.43
N LYS A 23 30.45 -41.79 1.09
CA LYS A 23 30.54 -43.16 1.65
C LYS A 23 30.55 -44.22 0.56
N GLU A 24 31.22 -45.34 0.83
CA GLU A 24 31.19 -46.49 -0.06
C GLU A 24 29.74 -46.99 -0.28
N ILE A 25 29.41 -47.29 -1.53
CA ILE A 25 28.11 -47.84 -1.90
C ILE A 25 28.16 -49.36 -1.69
N PRO A 26 27.20 -49.95 -0.95
CA PRO A 26 27.12 -51.39 -0.74
C PRO A 26 27.23 -52.17 -2.07
N PRO A 27 27.90 -53.33 -2.10
CA PRO A 27 28.17 -54.08 -3.33
C PRO A 27 26.91 -54.33 -4.18
N ASN A 28 25.79 -54.63 -3.54
CA ASN A 28 24.48 -54.86 -4.18
C ASN A 28 23.83 -53.60 -4.78
N LYS A 29 24.43 -52.42 -4.62
CA LYS A 29 23.91 -51.12 -5.07
C LYS A 29 24.90 -50.31 -5.90
N ARG A 30 26.08 -50.84 -6.25
CA ARG A 30 27.16 -50.11 -6.94
C ARG A 30 26.81 -49.56 -8.32
N GLN A 31 25.71 -50.03 -8.92
CA GLN A 31 25.13 -49.42 -10.13
C GLN A 31 24.46 -48.06 -9.87
N ASN A 32 24.17 -47.73 -8.62
CA ASN A 32 23.49 -46.50 -8.22
C ASN A 32 24.49 -45.37 -7.95
N LYS A 33 24.04 -44.13 -8.15
CA LYS A 33 24.83 -42.91 -7.87
C LYS A 33 24.90 -42.56 -6.38
N PHE A 34 24.00 -43.11 -5.56
CA PHE A 34 23.83 -42.75 -4.14
C PHE A 34 23.70 -43.99 -3.26
N CYS A 35 24.15 -43.90 -2.00
CA CYS A 35 24.08 -45.00 -1.03
C CYS A 35 22.64 -45.34 -0.59
N ASP A 36 21.72 -44.36 -0.62
CA ASP A 36 20.32 -44.51 -0.24
C ASP A 36 19.42 -43.41 -0.85
N ARG A 37 18.11 -43.54 -0.61
CA ARG A 37 17.09 -42.58 -1.06
C ARG A 37 17.28 -41.19 -0.42
N THR A 38 17.82 -41.11 0.79
CA THR A 38 18.08 -39.86 1.50
C THR A 38 19.21 -39.07 0.85
N CYS A 39 20.30 -39.73 0.48
CA CYS A 39 21.41 -39.13 -0.25
C CYS A 39 21.01 -38.70 -1.66
N SER A 40 20.21 -39.51 -2.35
CA SER A 40 19.60 -39.12 -3.62
C SER A 40 18.74 -37.86 -3.47
N ALA A 41 17.87 -37.82 -2.46
CA ALA A 41 17.05 -36.66 -2.18
C ALA A 41 17.89 -35.42 -1.83
N ARG A 42 18.87 -35.53 -0.94
CA ARG A 42 19.73 -34.38 -0.55
C ARG A 42 20.51 -33.81 -1.74
N PHE A 43 21.02 -34.68 -2.60
CA PHE A 43 21.74 -34.25 -3.80
C PHE A 43 20.82 -33.55 -4.79
N ASN A 44 19.69 -34.18 -5.13
CA ASN A 44 18.76 -33.66 -6.14
C ASN A 44 17.96 -32.44 -5.64
N ASN A 45 17.77 -32.30 -4.34
CA ASN A 45 17.05 -31.17 -3.74
C ASN A 45 17.98 -29.99 -3.39
N LYS A 46 19.30 -30.12 -3.57
CA LYS A 46 20.24 -29.04 -3.30
C LYS A 46 19.91 -27.84 -4.18
N GLY A 47 19.49 -26.73 -3.56
CA GLY A 47 19.10 -25.51 -4.27
C GLY A 47 17.65 -25.49 -4.79
N VAL A 48 16.84 -26.52 -4.54
CA VAL A 48 15.42 -26.56 -4.95
C VAL A 48 14.55 -25.98 -3.84
N THR A 49 13.98 -24.79 -4.04
CA THR A 49 12.97 -24.21 -3.15
C THR A 49 11.57 -24.72 -3.52
N ARG A 50 11.01 -25.67 -2.75
CA ARG A 50 9.67 -26.25 -3.03
C ARG A 50 8.49 -25.35 -2.67
N HIS A 51 8.67 -24.47 -1.68
CA HIS A 51 7.67 -23.51 -1.19
C HIS A 51 8.23 -22.09 -1.05
N GLY A 52 9.24 -21.74 -1.84
CA GLY A 52 9.74 -20.37 -1.91
C GLY A 52 8.86 -19.55 -2.83
N ASN A 53 8.19 -18.53 -2.28
CA ASN A 53 7.48 -17.53 -3.07
C ASN A 53 8.46 -17.00 -4.13
N LYS A 54 8.26 -17.34 -5.41
CA LYS A 54 9.17 -16.94 -6.50
C LYS A 54 9.36 -15.43 -6.39
N ARG A 55 10.62 -15.01 -6.17
CA ARG A 55 11.15 -13.63 -6.05
C ARG A 55 10.12 -12.55 -6.37
N GLY A 56 9.85 -11.68 -5.39
CA GLY A 56 8.82 -10.64 -5.42
C GLY A 56 8.64 -9.98 -6.78
N SER A 57 7.47 -10.18 -7.39
CA SER A 57 7.23 -9.86 -8.80
C SER A 57 6.38 -8.61 -9.03
N VAL A 58 5.98 -7.91 -7.96
CA VAL A 58 5.16 -6.69 -8.04
C VAL A 58 5.90 -5.58 -7.31
N LEU A 59 6.00 -4.40 -7.92
CA LEU A 59 6.63 -3.24 -7.31
C LEU A 59 5.63 -2.51 -6.42
N CYS A 60 6.11 -1.98 -5.30
CA CYS A 60 5.31 -1.12 -4.43
C CYS A 60 4.91 0.14 -5.17
N LEU A 61 3.59 0.42 -5.24
CA LEU A 61 3.05 1.60 -5.94
C LEU A 61 3.48 2.95 -5.33
N ARG A 62 4.09 2.94 -4.14
CA ARG A 62 4.66 4.14 -3.52
C ARG A 62 6.17 4.25 -3.73
N CYS A 63 6.93 3.25 -3.28
CA CYS A 63 8.41 3.37 -3.19
C CYS A 63 9.15 2.56 -4.25
N GLY A 64 8.45 1.84 -5.13
CA GLY A 64 9.06 1.03 -6.19
C GLY A 64 9.77 -0.24 -5.72
N GLN A 65 9.91 -0.48 -4.41
CA GLN A 65 10.58 -1.68 -3.89
C GLN A 65 9.78 -2.97 -4.19
N PRO A 66 10.45 -4.10 -4.44
CA PRO A 66 9.78 -5.36 -4.76
C PRO A 66 8.96 -5.89 -3.58
N ILE A 67 7.76 -6.39 -3.87
CA ILE A 67 6.84 -6.99 -2.92
C ILE A 67 6.82 -8.49 -3.11
N LEU A 68 7.02 -9.23 -2.01
CA LEU A 68 7.01 -10.70 -2.01
C LEU A 68 5.62 -11.27 -2.31
N ASN A 69 4.55 -10.63 -1.83
CA ASN A 69 3.17 -11.06 -2.01
C ASN A 69 2.49 -10.32 -3.19
N ARG A 70 2.16 -11.05 -4.26
CA ARG A 70 1.51 -10.52 -5.47
C ARG A 70 0.12 -9.91 -5.25
N GLY A 71 -0.58 -10.29 -4.17
CA GLY A 71 -1.88 -9.71 -3.80
C GLY A 71 -1.79 -8.37 -3.08
N LYS A 72 -0.58 -7.87 -2.79
CA LYS A 72 -0.37 -6.60 -2.10
C LYS A 72 0.08 -5.52 -3.08
N ARG A 73 -0.44 -4.30 -2.87
CA ARG A 73 -0.09 -3.10 -3.65
C ARG A 73 1.07 -2.29 -3.05
N TYR A 74 1.35 -2.49 -1.76
CA TYR A 74 2.33 -1.72 -1.00
C TYR A 74 3.21 -2.66 -0.18
N CYS A 75 4.50 -2.33 -0.05
CA CYS A 75 5.45 -3.12 0.75
C CYS A 75 5.22 -2.97 2.27
N SER A 76 4.53 -1.92 2.71
CA SER A 76 4.21 -1.69 4.12
C SER A 76 2.94 -0.85 4.27
N LEU A 77 2.32 -0.91 5.45
CA LEU A 77 1.21 -0.03 5.82
C LEU A 77 1.61 1.44 5.72
N ARG A 78 2.86 1.79 6.06
CA ARG A 78 3.41 3.14 5.91
C ARG A 78 3.43 3.59 4.44
N CYS A 79 3.81 2.72 3.50
CA CYS A 79 3.77 3.07 2.08
C CYS A 79 2.33 3.28 1.58
N ALA A 80 1.39 2.46 2.05
CA ALA A 80 -0.01 2.64 1.71
C ALA A 80 -0.57 3.96 2.27
N SER A 81 -0.27 4.29 3.54
CA SER A 81 -0.77 5.50 4.18
C SER A 81 -0.15 6.76 3.58
N THR A 82 1.16 6.79 3.33
CA THR A 82 1.81 7.94 2.69
C THR A 82 1.24 8.19 1.31
N ARG A 83 1.10 7.15 0.47
CA ARG A 83 0.55 7.32 -0.87
C ARG A 83 -0.86 7.91 -0.86
N ARG A 84 -1.73 7.44 0.06
CA ARG A 84 -3.08 7.99 0.24
C ARG A 84 -3.05 9.46 0.69
N ALA A 85 -2.09 9.83 1.54
CA ALA A 85 -1.92 11.21 1.97
C ALA A 85 -1.47 12.11 0.80
N ASP A 86 -0.49 11.66 0.02
CA ASP A 86 0.00 12.38 -1.17
C ASP A 86 -1.13 12.58 -2.20
N GLU A 87 -1.92 11.53 -2.49
CA GLU A 87 -3.08 11.59 -3.38
C GLU A 87 -4.17 12.54 -2.85
N THR A 88 -4.38 12.57 -1.53
CA THR A 88 -5.34 13.48 -0.90
C THR A 88 -4.87 14.93 -1.02
N GLU A 89 -3.60 15.19 -0.77
CA GLU A 89 -2.99 16.52 -0.91
C GLU A 89 -3.07 17.02 -2.36
N GLN A 90 -2.77 16.15 -3.33
CA GLN A 90 -2.95 16.46 -4.75
C GLN A 90 -4.40 16.80 -5.11
N ARG A 91 -5.37 16.07 -4.54
CA ARG A 91 -6.81 16.36 -4.76
C ARG A 91 -7.23 17.71 -4.18
N ILE A 92 -6.67 18.09 -3.03
CA ILE A 92 -6.94 19.39 -2.40
C ILE A 92 -6.31 20.52 -3.23
N LEU A 93 -5.04 20.38 -3.61
CA LEU A 93 -4.31 21.35 -4.43
C LEU A 93 -4.92 21.50 -5.83
N GLY A 94 -5.44 20.42 -6.40
CA GLY A 94 -6.06 20.40 -7.72
C GLY A 94 -7.39 21.16 -7.83
N GLY A 95 -7.90 21.72 -6.72
CA GLY A 95 -9.04 22.63 -6.75
C GLY A 95 -10.28 22.03 -7.42
N ILE A 96 -10.75 20.89 -6.94
CA ILE A 96 -11.94 20.24 -7.52
C ILE A 96 -13.16 21.14 -7.31
N SER A 97 -13.57 21.84 -8.36
CA SER A 97 -14.93 22.34 -8.56
C SER A 97 -15.66 21.30 -9.42
N GLY A 98 -16.72 20.66 -8.90
CA GLY A 98 -17.55 19.75 -9.72
C GLY A 98 -17.55 18.26 -9.34
N GLY A 99 -17.58 17.92 -8.04
CA GLY A 99 -18.21 16.64 -7.62
C GLY A 99 -17.35 15.62 -6.90
N GLY A 100 -16.04 15.84 -6.74
CA GLY A 100 -15.21 15.01 -5.87
C GLY A 100 -15.42 15.37 -4.39
N ARG A 101 -16.17 14.55 -3.64
CA ARG A 101 -16.33 14.77 -2.18
C ARG A 101 -14.99 14.61 -1.44
N ILE A 102 -14.56 15.66 -0.75
CA ILE A 102 -13.50 15.59 0.27
C ILE A 102 -14.17 15.71 1.64
N ALA A 103 -13.83 14.81 2.57
CA ALA A 103 -14.41 14.86 3.91
C ALA A 103 -13.97 16.16 4.62
N ALA A 104 -14.90 16.82 5.31
CA ALA A 104 -14.62 18.08 6.01
C ALA A 104 -13.46 17.93 7.02
N GLY A 105 -13.36 16.79 7.71
CA GLY A 105 -12.23 16.50 8.61
C GLY A 105 -10.88 16.44 7.90
N THR A 106 -10.84 15.97 6.64
CA THR A 106 -9.62 15.96 5.82
C THR A 106 -9.20 17.36 5.42
N LEU A 107 -10.15 18.20 4.97
CA LEU A 107 -9.89 19.61 4.67
C LEU A 107 -9.40 20.34 5.93
N ARG A 108 -10.07 20.13 7.07
CA ARG A 108 -9.69 20.73 8.35
C ARG A 108 -8.24 20.38 8.71
N ALA A 109 -7.87 19.10 8.66
CA ALA A 109 -6.52 18.66 8.96
C ALA A 109 -5.48 19.29 8.04
N TYR A 110 -5.77 19.37 6.74
CA TYR A 110 -4.89 20.01 5.76
C TYR A 110 -4.72 21.51 6.00
N LEU A 111 -5.82 22.24 6.24
CA LEU A 111 -5.79 23.67 6.51
C LEU A 111 -5.05 23.97 7.82
N ILE A 112 -5.25 23.16 8.87
CA ILE A 112 -4.50 23.31 10.13
C ILE A 112 -3.00 23.12 9.89
N LYS A 113 -2.60 22.09 9.12
CA LYS A 113 -1.21 21.83 8.76
C LYS A 113 -0.58 23.00 8.00
N THR A 114 -1.33 23.66 7.12
CA THR A 114 -0.79 24.67 6.18
C THR A 114 -0.94 26.12 6.65
N ARG A 115 -1.99 26.43 7.41
CA ARG A 115 -2.35 27.80 7.85
C ARG A 115 -2.25 28.00 9.35
N GLY A 116 -2.06 26.93 10.10
CA GLY A 116 -1.97 26.93 11.55
C GLY A 116 -3.31 26.63 12.24
N GLU A 117 -3.23 26.21 13.49
CA GLU A 117 -4.40 25.82 14.28
C GLU A 117 -4.99 27.01 15.04
N ARG A 118 -5.49 28.00 14.30
CA ARG A 118 -6.18 29.20 14.83
C ARG A 118 -7.32 29.64 13.92
N CYS A 119 -8.27 30.39 14.48
CA CYS A 119 -9.33 31.04 13.71
C CYS A 119 -8.73 32.11 12.80
N GLU A 120 -9.02 32.04 11.49
CA GLU A 120 -8.56 33.01 10.49
C GLU A 120 -9.29 34.37 10.58
N MET A 121 -10.37 34.46 11.37
CA MET A 121 -11.14 35.70 11.54
C MET A 121 -10.84 36.45 12.85
N CYS A 122 -10.64 35.74 13.97
CA CYS A 122 -10.44 36.36 15.29
C CYS A 122 -9.16 35.92 16.00
N GLY A 123 -8.38 35.00 15.41
CA GLY A 123 -7.15 34.48 16.02
C GLY A 123 -7.34 33.44 17.12
N TRP A 124 -8.57 33.13 17.54
CA TRP A 124 -8.84 32.16 18.61
C TRP A 124 -8.22 30.77 18.33
N ASP A 125 -7.45 30.25 19.29
CA ASP A 125 -6.63 29.05 19.14
C ASP A 125 -6.67 28.12 20.38
N LYS A 126 -7.57 28.38 21.33
CA LYS A 126 -7.66 27.60 22.58
C LYS A 126 -7.88 26.12 22.27
N LYS A 127 -7.10 25.27 22.95
CA LYS A 127 -7.21 23.82 22.83
C LYS A 127 -8.34 23.29 23.69
N HIS A 128 -9.09 22.34 23.16
CA HIS A 128 -10.04 21.58 23.95
C HIS A 128 -9.28 20.62 24.89
N PRO A 129 -9.59 20.58 26.20
CA PRO A 129 -8.78 19.87 27.18
C PRO A 129 -8.71 18.35 26.94
N VAL A 130 -9.77 17.75 26.39
CA VAL A 130 -9.81 16.30 26.10
C VAL A 130 -9.15 15.91 24.78
N THR A 131 -9.38 16.68 23.70
CA THR A 131 -8.91 16.30 22.36
C THR A 131 -7.55 16.92 22.03
N GLY A 132 -7.10 17.92 22.79
CA GLY A 132 -5.84 18.64 22.59
C GLY A 132 -5.83 19.59 21.37
N GLY A 133 -6.87 19.55 20.53
CA GLY A 133 -6.99 20.39 19.33
C GLY A 133 -7.88 21.62 19.56
N CYS A 134 -7.67 22.66 18.75
CA CYS A 134 -8.58 23.80 18.71
C CYS A 134 -9.84 23.40 17.90
N PRO A 135 -11.07 23.58 18.42
CA PRO A 135 -12.30 23.17 17.73
C PRO A 135 -12.69 24.12 16.59
N LEU A 136 -11.79 24.26 15.61
CA LEU A 136 -12.00 24.99 14.37
C LEU A 136 -12.88 24.18 13.41
N GLU A 137 -13.72 24.88 12.67
CA GLU A 137 -14.59 24.37 11.61
C GLU A 137 -14.10 24.91 10.27
N VAL A 138 -14.33 24.13 9.20
CA VAL A 138 -14.05 24.57 7.83
C VAL A 138 -15.28 25.32 7.34
N ASP A 139 -15.08 26.56 6.92
CA ASP A 139 -16.08 27.38 6.27
C ASP A 139 -15.75 27.54 4.78
N HIS A 140 -16.80 27.52 3.97
CA HIS A 140 -16.76 27.79 2.54
C HIS A 140 -17.26 29.21 2.33
N ILE A 141 -16.40 30.11 1.84
CA ILE A 141 -16.69 31.54 1.73
C ILE A 141 -17.92 31.79 0.85
N ASP A 142 -18.06 31.05 -0.24
CA ASP A 142 -19.21 31.10 -1.16
C ASP A 142 -20.44 30.29 -0.69
N GLY A 143 -20.31 29.51 0.40
CA GLY A 143 -21.34 28.59 0.87
C GLY A 143 -21.54 27.32 0.02
N ASP A 144 -20.81 27.13 -1.09
CA ASP A 144 -20.88 25.91 -1.88
C ASP A 144 -19.94 24.85 -1.31
N ALA A 145 -20.52 23.87 -0.62
CA ALA A 145 -19.80 22.75 -0.03
C ALA A 145 -19.05 21.86 -1.05
N THR A 146 -19.25 22.04 -2.36
CA THR A 146 -18.55 21.36 -3.44
C THR A 146 -17.38 22.16 -4.01
N ASN A 147 -17.26 23.44 -3.67
CA ASN A 147 -16.15 24.28 -4.09
C ASN A 147 -14.98 24.15 -3.10
N HIS A 148 -14.09 23.20 -3.36
CA HIS A 148 -12.95 22.90 -2.50
C HIS A 148 -11.67 23.67 -2.86
N ARG A 149 -11.77 24.75 -3.64
CA ARG A 149 -10.60 25.60 -3.92
C ARG A 149 -10.07 26.22 -2.63
N LEU A 150 -8.76 26.26 -2.46
CA LEU A 150 -8.14 26.72 -1.22
C LEU A 150 -8.48 28.18 -0.89
N ASP A 151 -8.58 29.04 -1.90
CA ASP A 151 -9.00 30.44 -1.75
C ASP A 151 -10.45 30.58 -1.25
N ASN A 152 -11.30 29.57 -1.46
CA ASN A 152 -12.69 29.53 -0.99
C ASN A 152 -12.84 28.92 0.41
N LEU A 153 -11.78 28.38 1.01
CA LEU A 153 -11.83 27.74 2.32
C LEU A 153 -11.19 28.61 3.39
N ARG A 154 -11.74 28.59 4.61
CA ARG A 154 -11.11 29.18 5.80
C ARG A 154 -11.43 28.39 7.07
N LEU A 155 -10.55 28.46 8.07
CA LEU A 155 -10.74 27.91 9.41
C LEU A 155 -11.34 28.95 10.34
N LEU A 156 -12.52 28.66 10.89
CA LEU A 156 -13.21 29.53 11.85
C LEU A 156 -13.44 28.81 13.17
N CYS A 157 -13.41 29.54 14.28
CA CYS A 157 -13.94 29.00 15.54
C CYS A 157 -15.48 28.93 15.47
N PRO A 158 -16.15 28.15 16.34
CA PRO A 158 -17.59 27.96 16.27
C PRO A 158 -18.39 29.27 16.40
N ASN A 159 -17.89 30.21 17.21
CA ASN A 159 -18.52 31.52 17.38
C ASN A 159 -18.43 32.36 16.11
N CYS A 160 -17.25 32.41 15.47
CA CYS A 160 -17.06 33.15 14.24
C CYS A 160 -17.82 32.53 13.07
N HIS A 161 -17.84 31.19 12.98
CA HIS A 161 -18.59 30.48 11.95
C HIS A 161 -20.10 30.72 12.08
N ALA A 162 -20.63 30.77 13.30
CA ALA A 162 -22.04 31.07 13.57
C ALA A 162 -22.49 32.45 13.08
N LEU A 163 -21.57 33.40 12.91
CA LEU A 163 -21.82 34.74 12.39
C LEU A 163 -21.75 34.84 10.86
N THR A 164 -21.42 33.74 10.17
CA THR A 164 -21.36 33.74 8.71
C THR A 164 -22.77 33.72 8.10
N PRO A 165 -23.01 34.45 6.98
CA PRO A 165 -24.30 34.44 6.29
C PRO A 165 -24.74 33.05 5.81
N THR A 166 -23.79 32.13 5.64
CA THR A 166 -23.97 30.76 5.14
C THR A 166 -23.97 29.71 6.26
N PHE A 167 -24.11 30.12 7.53
CA PHE A 167 -24.09 29.17 8.63
C PHE A 167 -25.32 28.24 8.63
N ARG A 168 -25.08 26.94 8.53
CA ARG A 168 -26.09 25.87 8.68
C ARG A 168 -27.33 26.07 7.79
N ASN A 169 -28.46 26.42 8.40
CA ASN A 169 -29.75 26.55 7.71
C ASN A 169 -29.90 27.88 6.97
N LEU A 170 -29.04 28.86 7.24
CA LEU A 170 -29.00 30.12 6.50
C LEU A 170 -28.53 29.91 5.06
N ASN A 171 -27.78 28.84 4.80
CA ASN A 171 -27.32 28.42 3.48
C ASN A 171 -28.38 27.60 2.70
N LYS A 172 -29.64 28.05 2.72
CA LYS A 172 -30.72 27.52 1.87
C LYS A 172 -30.43 27.94 0.43
N GLY A 173 -30.66 27.07 -0.56
CA GLY A 173 -30.44 27.41 -1.98
C GLY A 173 -29.00 27.23 -2.51
N ASN A 174 -27.96 27.46 -1.70
CA ASN A 174 -26.55 27.39 -2.16
C ASN A 174 -25.79 26.13 -1.68
N GLY A 175 -26.28 25.47 -0.62
CA GLY A 175 -25.70 24.25 -0.07
C GLY A 175 -25.88 22.98 -0.93
N ARG A 176 -25.91 21.81 -0.28
CA ARG A 176 -26.03 20.48 -0.93
C ARG A 176 -27.18 20.46 -1.93
N ALA A 177 -27.02 19.76 -3.06
CA ALA A 177 -27.99 19.74 -4.18
C ALA A 177 -29.48 19.56 -3.77
N TYR A 178 -29.77 18.78 -2.73
CA TYR A 178 -31.15 18.61 -2.23
C TYR A 178 -31.73 19.85 -1.52
N ARG A 179 -30.91 20.73 -0.95
CA ARG A 179 -31.33 22.01 -0.35
C ARG A 179 -31.56 23.11 -1.38
N ARG A 180 -31.05 22.93 -2.61
CA ARG A 180 -31.29 23.85 -3.74
C ARG A 180 -32.69 23.69 -4.33
N LYS A 181 -33.34 22.53 -4.11
CA LYS A 181 -34.66 22.18 -4.63
C LYS A 181 -35.83 22.44 -3.66
N ALA A 182 -35.57 22.97 -2.47
CA ALA A 182 -36.65 23.26 -1.53
C ALA A 182 -37.45 24.47 -2.01
N PRO A 183 -38.78 24.39 -2.17
CA PRO A 183 -39.59 25.56 -2.50
C PRO A 183 -39.45 26.65 -1.41
N PRO A 184 -39.69 27.92 -1.77
CA PRO A 184 -39.53 29.07 -0.88
C PRO A 184 -40.27 28.87 0.45
#